data_AF-I6E1C1-F1
#
_entry.id   AF-I6E1C1-F1
#
_cell.length_a   1.000
_cell.length_b   1.000
_cell.length_c   1.000
_cell.angle_alpha   90.00
_cell.angle_beta   90.00
_cell.angle_gamma   90.00
#
_symmetry.space_group_name_H-M   'P 1'
#
loop_
_entity.id
_entity.type
_entity.pdbx_description
1 polymer ?
#
loop_
_entity_poly.entity_id
_entity_poly.type
_entity_poly.pdbx_seq_one_letter_code
_entity_poly.pdbx_strand_id
1 'polypeptide(L)' 'MSLREGGSGQSQTKQEKTLSLPANQPIALTKLSLNISPEDRVKIVVTVSDGQALHLSQQWPPSSEKS' A
#
# COMPACT_ATOMS: atom_id res chain seq x y z
N MET A 1 -0.74 4.71 -0.71
CA MET A 1 -2.18 4.96 -0.98
C MET A 1 -2.97 3.67 -0.81
N SER A 2 -4.13 3.70 -0.18
CA SER A 2 -5.10 2.58 -0.18
C SER A 2 -6.43 3.02 -0.77
N LEU A 3 -7.08 2.10 -1.47
CA LEU A 3 -8.40 2.23 -2.06
C LEU A 3 -9.19 0.95 -1.78
N ARG A 4 -10.42 1.10 -1.29
CA ARG A 4 -11.42 0.04 -1.18
C ARG A 4 -12.70 0.55 -1.83
N GLU A 5 -13.22 -0.18 -2.80
CA GLU A 5 -14.51 0.06 -3.44
C GLU A 5 -15.40 -1.15 -3.16
N GLY A 6 -16.60 -0.93 -2.63
CA GLY A 6 -17.58 -1.98 -2.39
C GLY A 6 -18.99 -1.50 -2.71
N GLY A 7 -19.97 -2.40 -2.64
CA GLY A 7 -21.36 -2.09 -2.99
C GLY A 7 -21.99 -0.96 -2.16
N SER A 8 -21.49 -0.71 -0.94
CA SER A 8 -21.95 0.36 -0.06
C SER A 8 -21.15 1.66 -0.13
N GLY A 9 -20.12 1.73 -0.97
CA GLY A 9 -19.33 2.95 -1.19
C GLY A 9 -17.83 2.73 -1.33
N GLN A 10 -17.10 3.84 -1.36
CA GLN A 10 -15.66 3.89 -1.59
C GLN A 10 -14.94 4.55 -0.42
N SER A 11 -13.76 4.04 -0.09
CA SER A 11 -12.84 4.64 0.86
C SER A 11 -11.45 4.72 0.24
N GLN A 12 -10.84 5.90 0.28
CA GLN A 12 -9.49 6.14 -0.20
C GLN A 12 -8.67 6.85 0.87
N THR A 13 -7.43 6.40 1.08
CA THR A 13 -6.51 6.99 2.04
C THR A 13 -5.15 7.22 1.41
N LYS A 14 -4.60 8.42 1.62
CA LYS A 14 -3.23 8.78 1.27
C LYS A 14 -2.51 9.19 2.56
N GLN A 15 -1.41 8.51 2.86
CA GLN A 15 -0.54 8.81 4.00
C GLN A 15 0.89 8.93 3.46
N GLU A 16 1.58 9.98 3.90
CA GLU A 16 2.97 10.25 3.58
C GLU A 16 3.71 10.57 4.87
N LYS A 17 4.93 10.05 5.02
CA LYS A 17 5.76 10.31 6.20
C LYS A 17 7.24 10.20 5.83
N THR A 18 8.03 11.19 6.23
CA THR A 18 9.49 11.11 6.18
C THR A 18 10.00 10.39 7.43
N LEU A 19 10.79 9.34 7.24
CA LEU A 19 11.31 8.48 8.31
C LEU A 19 12.82 8.28 8.14
N SER A 20 13.55 8.15 9.24
CA SER A 20 14.90 7.58 9.23
C SER A 20 14.81 6.08 9.47
N LEU A 21 15.25 5.28 8.50
CA LEU A 21 15.10 3.83 8.49
C LEU A 21 16.48 3.16 8.60
N PRO A 22 16.71 2.24 9.56
CA PRO A 22 17.95 1.46 9.59
C PRO A 22 18.01 0.47 8.42
N ALA A 23 19.22 0.19 7.94
CA ALA A 23 19.45 -0.83 6.92
C ALA A 23 19.33 -2.24 7.49
N ASN A 24 19.00 -3.21 6.61
CA ASN A 24 18.98 -4.65 6.90
C ASN A 24 18.05 -5.08 8.04
N GLN A 25 17.03 -4.27 8.35
CA GLN A 25 16.00 -4.59 9.35
C GLN A 25 14.60 -4.46 8.71
N PRO A 26 13.69 -5.42 8.93
CA PRO A 26 12.29 -5.26 8.54
C PRO A 26 11.63 -4.14 9.33
N ILE A 27 10.88 -3.26 8.66
CA ILE A 27 10.20 -2.13 9.28
C ILE A 27 8.72 -2.14 8.91
N ALA A 28 7.85 -2.15 9.91
CA ALA A 28 6.41 -1.96 9.71
C ALA A 28 6.10 -0.48 9.48
N LEU A 29 5.59 -0.13 8.29
CA LEU A 29 5.32 1.27 7.92
C LEU A 29 3.98 1.78 8.46
N THR A 30 2.95 0.94 8.47
CA THR A 30 1.60 1.26 8.95
C THR A 30 0.81 -0.04 9.19
N LYS A 31 -0.34 0.06 9.87
CA LYS A 31 -1.32 -1.02 10.00
C LYS A 31 -2.65 -0.55 9.44
N LEU A 32 -3.17 -1.27 8.45
CA LEU A 32 -4.46 -1.00 7.84
C LEU A 32 -5.45 -2.11 8.22
N SER A 33 -6.63 -1.72 8.69
CA SER A 33 -7.76 -2.63 8.92
C SER A 33 -8.84 -2.29 7.89
N LEU A 34 -9.15 -3.22 6.99
CA LEU A 34 -10.13 -3.05 5.93
C LEU A 34 -11.18 -4.15 6.05
N ASN A 35 -12.46 -3.79 5.93
CA ASN A 35 -13.54 -4.77 5.77
C ASN A 35 -13.64 -5.11 4.28
N ILE A 36 -13.33 -6.36 3.90
CA ILE A 36 -13.28 -6.79 2.50
C ILE A 36 -14.30 -7.92 2.27
N SER A 37 -15.23 -7.70 1.35
CA SER A 37 -16.20 -8.69 0.87
C SER A 37 -15.83 -9.20 -0.54
N PRO A 38 -16.39 -10.32 -1.04
CA PRO A 38 -15.99 -10.92 -2.33
C PRO A 38 -16.05 -9.98 -3.54
N GLU A 39 -17.03 -9.08 -3.58
CA GLU A 39 -17.23 -8.11 -4.67
C GLU A 39 -16.44 -6.81 -4.48
N ASP A 40 -15.74 -6.66 -3.36
CA ASP A 40 -14.95 -5.45 -3.09
C ASP A 40 -13.67 -5.45 -3.93
N ARG A 41 -13.35 -4.30 -4.52
CA ARG A 41 -12.05 -4.05 -5.14
C ARG A 41 -11.15 -3.33 -4.17
N VAL A 42 -9.96 -3.88 -3.93
CA VAL A 42 -8.98 -3.30 -3.01
C VAL A 42 -7.64 -3.11 -3.72
N LYS A 43 -7.04 -1.94 -3.51
CA LYS A 43 -5.70 -1.59 -4.01
C LYS A 43 -4.94 -0.81 -2.96
N ILE A 44 -3.80 -1.33 -2.54
CA ILE A 44 -2.85 -0.71 -1.63
C ILE A 44 -1.53 -0.58 -2.35
N VAL A 45 -1.07 0.65 -2.58
CA VAL A 45 0.24 0.96 -3.15
C VAL A 45 1.10 1.56 -2.07
N VAL A 46 2.26 0.96 -1.81
CA VAL A 46 3.27 1.47 -0.89
C VAL A 46 4.47 1.91 -1.71
N THR A 47 4.90 3.16 -1.50
CA THR A 47 6.07 3.73 -2.16
C THR A 47 7.06 4.18 -1.09
N VAL A 48 8.31 3.78 -1.25
CA VAL A 48 9.45 4.20 -0.42
C VAL A 48 10.50 4.80 -1.33
N SER A 49 10.81 6.07 -1.12
CA SER A 49 11.82 6.77 -1.90
C SER A 49 12.70 7.66 -1.03
N ASP A 50 13.94 7.87 -1.47
CA ASP A 50 14.91 8.78 -0.84
C ASP A 50 15.07 10.11 -1.59
N GLY A 51 14.31 10.31 -2.68
CA GLY A 51 14.41 11.47 -3.57
C GLY A 51 15.62 11.44 -4.52
N GLN A 52 16.37 10.34 -4.54
CA GLN A 52 17.54 10.12 -5.38
C GLN A 52 17.38 8.80 -6.16
N ALA A 53 18.21 7.80 -5.87
CA ALA A 53 18.25 6.55 -6.62
C ALA A 53 17.33 5.47 -6.04
N LEU A 54 16.97 5.54 -4.74
CA LEU A 54 16.09 4.56 -4.14
C LEU A 54 14.63 4.94 -4.44
N HIS A 55 13.96 4.09 -5.21
CA HIS A 55 12.53 4.19 -5.44
C HIS A 55 11.91 2.80 -5.55
N LEU A 56 11.28 2.35 -4.46
CA LEU A 56 10.56 1.08 -4.38
C LEU A 56 9.05 1.34 -4.38
N SER A 57 8.31 0.61 -5.21
CA SER A 57 6.86 0.68 -5.24
C SER A 57 6.29 -0.73 -5.32
N GLN A 58 5.37 -1.06 -4.42
CA GLN A 58 4.72 -2.36 -4.38
C GLN A 58 3.22 -2.22 -4.19
N GLN A 59 2.48 -3.18 -4.75
CA GLN A 59 1.02 -3.22 -4.68
C GLN A 59 0.53 -4.47 -3.95
N TRP A 60 -0.50 -4.29 -3.11
CA TRP A 60 -1.32 -5.35 -2.55
C TRP A 60 -2.80 -5.14 -2.89
N PRO A 61 -3.60 -6.17 -3.20
CA PRO A 61 -3.16 -7.54 -3.49
C PRO A 61 -2.11 -7.56 -4.62
N PRO A 62 -1.20 -8.54 -4.64
CA PRO A 62 -0.22 -8.66 -5.70
C PRO A 62 -0.94 -8.62 -7.04
N SER A 63 -0.46 -7.81 -7.98
CA SER A 63 -0.98 -7.86 -9.35
C SER A 63 -0.81 -9.29 -9.84
N SER A 64 -1.87 -9.87 -10.39
CA SER A 64 -1.80 -11.13 -11.10
C SER A 64 -1.06 -10.93 -12.42
N GLU A 65 0.23 -10.65 -12.35
CA GLU A 65 1.16 -10.91 -13.44
C GLU A 65 1.29 -12.43 -13.52
N LYS A 66 0.58 -13.04 -14.47
CA LYS A 66 0.90 -14.39 -14.90
C LYS A 66 2.35 -14.36 -15.40
N SER A 67 3.25 -15.05 -14.70
CA SER A 67 4.50 -15.55 -15.28
C SER A 67 4.19 -16.65 -16.27
#